data_AF-A0A4P9W5U6-F1
#
_entry.id   AF-A0A4P9W5U6-F1
#
_cell.length_a   1.000
_cell.length_b   1.000
_cell.length_c   1.000
_cell.angle_alpha   90.00
_cell.angle_beta   90.00
_cell.angle_gamma   90.00
#
_symmetry.space_group_name_H-M   'P 1'
#
loop_
_entity.id
_entity.type
_entity.pdbx_description
1 polymer ?
#
loop_
_entity_poly.entity_id
_entity_poly.type
_entity_poly.pdbx_seq_one_letter_code
_entity_poly.pdbx_strand_id
1 'polypeptide(L)'
;MAPSVFDSLAAELLAPQGLLHPGQPPQRSALEILAQMAAAEGCTPQIATQVMVHGFKWWKQPPASKLFVQLLFHIFSKDKVERRLGETPRVAEDCIRFLLTAFAADNAAAGGPEPVDVLRTMGTMLFENGAACQKLHSTLLATLLPLTSPAVSIDADIRRMAINCLGNVCVGTGTKSPQLQKDAFAALLSNLDGDISDEGVSKVLSSAFRGLQLLINENKSLAVDSVAVLVNHLQRCALTHPDSSAKRGPASPARDTRPSPRKGTLFTSDSELSEGELKGSKFRYISPSGR
;
A
#
# COMPACT_ATOMS: atom_id res chain seq x y z
N MET A 1 8.54 9.27 24.06
CA MET A 1 9.81 10.03 24.01
C MET A 1 9.47 11.46 23.59
N ALA A 2 10.12 12.48 24.15
CA ALA A 2 9.79 13.87 23.83
C ALA A 2 10.26 14.23 22.41
N PRO A 3 9.48 15.00 21.62
CA PRO A 3 9.87 15.46 20.27
C PRO A 3 11.26 16.11 20.21
N SER A 4 11.69 16.77 21.29
CA SER A 4 13.00 17.43 21.40
C SER A 4 14.20 16.49 21.28
N VAL A 5 14.05 15.20 21.61
CA VAL A 5 15.14 14.22 21.47
C VAL A 5 15.34 13.84 19.99
N PHE A 6 14.26 13.86 19.21
CA PHE A 6 14.29 13.55 17.79
C PHE A 6 14.94 14.68 16.99
N ASP A 7 14.64 15.95 17.33
CA ASP A 7 15.28 17.11 16.71
C ASP A 7 16.79 17.13 16.94
N SER A 8 17.26 16.84 18.16
CA SER A 8 18.69 16.80 18.47
C SER A 8 19.45 15.70 17.72
N LEU A 9 18.87 14.49 17.62
CA LEU A 9 19.53 13.37 16.94
C LEU A 9 19.50 13.53 15.41
N ALA A 10 18.39 14.04 14.86
CA ALA A 10 18.32 14.41 13.46
C ALA A 10 19.34 15.51 13.15
N ALA A 11 19.47 16.53 14.00
CA ALA A 11 20.48 17.59 13.85
C ALA A 11 21.92 17.03 13.91
N GLU A 12 22.19 16.07 14.80
CA GLU A 12 23.49 15.41 14.92
C GLU A 12 23.83 14.56 13.68
N LEU A 13 22.83 13.90 13.09
CA LEU A 13 22.96 13.13 11.86
C LEU A 13 23.06 13.98 10.59
N LEU A 14 22.45 15.16 10.61
CA LEU A 14 22.47 16.13 9.52
C LEU A 14 23.67 17.08 9.59
N ALA A 15 24.43 17.07 10.69
CA ALA A 15 25.62 17.88 10.85
C ALA A 15 26.68 17.51 9.78
N PRO A 16 27.34 18.51 9.16
CA PRO A 16 28.36 18.25 8.15
C PRO A 16 29.47 17.39 8.75
N GLN A 17 29.88 16.35 8.01
CA GLN A 17 30.73 15.22 8.42
C GLN A 17 32.16 15.54 8.92
N GLY A 18 32.43 16.74 9.41
CA GLY A 18 33.75 17.18 9.87
C GLY A 18 34.30 16.46 11.11
N LEU A 19 33.59 15.50 11.70
CA LEU A 19 33.99 14.82 12.93
C LEU A 19 33.88 13.28 12.90
N LEU A 20 33.65 12.67 11.75
CA LEU A 20 33.65 11.20 11.66
C LEU A 20 35.01 10.70 11.17
N HIS A 21 35.77 10.15 12.11
CA HIS A 21 37.05 9.48 11.89
C HIS A 21 36.95 8.44 10.76
N PRO A 22 38.00 8.31 9.92
CA PRO A 22 38.08 7.24 8.95
C PRO A 22 38.21 5.90 9.70
N GLY A 23 37.11 5.14 9.78
CA GLY A 23 37.11 3.79 10.35
C GLY A 23 36.02 3.45 11.37
N GLN A 24 35.14 4.37 11.78
CA GLN A 24 34.01 4.01 12.65
C GLN A 24 32.71 3.72 11.87
N PRO A 25 31.79 2.91 12.44
CA PRO A 25 30.45 2.61 11.90
C PRO A 25 29.32 3.45 12.57
N PRO A 26 29.35 4.79 12.57
CA PRO A 26 28.33 5.63 13.22
C PRO A 26 27.02 5.67 12.42
N GLN A 27 27.04 5.31 11.13
CA GLN A 27 25.86 5.40 10.27
C GLN A 27 24.82 4.32 10.60
N ARG A 28 25.25 3.12 11.00
CA ARG A 28 24.36 1.99 11.24
C ARG A 28 23.53 2.17 12.51
N SER A 29 24.18 2.51 13.61
CA SER A 29 23.52 2.79 14.89
C SER A 29 22.57 3.97 14.78
N ALA A 30 22.95 5.02 14.05
CA ALA A 30 22.10 6.19 13.92
C ALA A 30 20.88 5.96 13.00
N LEU A 31 21.01 5.18 11.93
CA LEU A 31 19.88 4.71 11.11
C LEU A 31 18.95 3.77 11.88
N GLU A 32 19.50 2.85 12.66
CA GLU A 32 18.73 1.94 13.50
C GLU A 32 17.97 2.71 14.59
N ILE A 33 18.60 3.72 15.21
CA ILE A 33 17.94 4.61 16.17
C ILE A 33 16.85 5.43 15.46
N LEU A 34 17.12 6.02 14.28
CA LEU A 34 16.10 6.73 13.52
C LEU A 34 14.92 5.82 13.12
N ALA A 35 15.17 4.57 12.75
CA ALA A 35 14.13 3.60 12.43
C ALA A 35 13.29 3.24 13.66
N GLN A 36 13.93 2.99 14.81
CA GLN A 36 13.27 2.76 16.09
C GLN A 36 12.48 4.00 16.55
N MET A 37 12.96 5.20 16.26
CA MET A 37 12.30 6.46 16.60
C MET A 37 11.15 6.81 15.66
N ALA A 38 11.26 6.53 14.36
CA ALA A 38 10.13 6.60 13.42
C ALA A 38 9.02 5.62 13.84
N ALA A 39 9.40 4.47 14.42
CA ALA A 39 8.47 3.55 15.05
C ALA A 39 7.83 4.12 16.34
N ALA A 40 8.48 5.06 17.03
CA ALA A 40 8.00 5.68 18.27
C ALA A 40 7.34 7.06 18.06
N GLU A 41 6.16 7.09 17.43
CA GLU A 41 5.16 8.20 17.36
C GLU A 41 5.59 9.68 17.10
N GLY A 42 6.87 9.99 16.87
CA GLY A 42 7.39 11.37 16.93
C GLY A 42 7.84 12.04 15.62
N CYS A 43 7.64 11.43 14.45
CA CYS A 43 8.18 11.96 13.19
C CYS A 43 7.34 13.13 12.62
N THR A 44 7.92 14.33 12.55
CA THR A 44 7.29 15.50 11.90
C THR A 44 7.54 15.49 10.37
N PRO A 45 6.69 16.14 9.54
CA PRO A 45 6.90 16.19 8.09
C PRO A 45 8.25 16.80 7.69
N GLN A 46 8.67 17.84 8.41
CA GLN A 46 9.92 18.56 8.16
C GLN A 46 11.11 17.62 8.37
N ILE A 47 11.09 16.86 9.46
CA ILE A 47 12.19 15.94 9.78
C ILE A 47 12.16 14.74 8.83
N ALA A 48 10.99 14.19 8.50
CA ALA A 48 10.86 13.17 7.46
C ALA A 48 11.48 13.65 6.14
N THR A 49 11.19 14.90 5.74
CA THR A 49 11.77 15.53 4.54
C THR A 49 13.29 15.66 4.63
N GLN A 50 13.83 16.15 5.75
CA GLN A 50 15.27 16.27 5.94
C GLN A 50 15.98 14.91 5.92
N VAL A 51 15.42 13.91 6.62
CA VAL A 51 15.91 12.53 6.62
C VAL A 51 15.89 11.95 5.21
N MET A 52 14.83 12.19 4.42
CA MET A 52 14.76 11.73 3.04
C MET A 52 15.81 12.41 2.16
N VAL A 53 15.91 13.74 2.18
CA VAL A 53 16.90 14.51 1.41
C VAL A 53 18.33 14.07 1.75
N HIS A 54 18.62 13.87 3.03
CA HIS A 54 19.91 13.40 3.48
C HIS A 54 20.17 11.93 3.08
N GLY A 55 19.17 11.06 3.27
CA GLY A 55 19.25 9.65 2.91
C GLY A 55 19.48 9.44 1.42
N PHE A 56 18.84 10.23 0.55
CA PHE A 56 19.11 10.19 -0.89
C PHE A 56 20.53 10.58 -1.25
N LYS A 57 21.14 11.49 -0.49
CA LYS A 57 22.50 11.94 -0.76
C LYS A 57 23.53 10.87 -0.36
N TRP A 58 23.29 10.16 0.73
CA TRP A 58 24.34 9.37 1.39
C TRP A 58 24.08 7.87 1.50
N TRP A 59 22.84 7.39 1.38
CA TRP A 59 22.47 5.99 1.68
C TRP A 59 22.08 5.19 0.43
N LYS A 60 22.85 5.35 -0.65
CA LYS A 60 22.63 4.63 -1.91
C LYS A 60 23.24 3.23 -1.96
N GLN A 61 24.26 2.97 -1.13
CA GLN A 61 25.03 1.73 -1.16
C GLN A 61 24.67 0.80 0.01
N PRO A 62 24.78 -0.52 -0.16
CA PRO A 62 24.66 -1.46 0.95
C PRO A 62 25.71 -1.20 2.05
N PRO A 63 25.39 -1.48 3.33
CA PRO A 63 24.09 -1.89 3.87
C PRO A 63 23.13 -0.72 4.15
N ALA A 64 23.59 0.53 3.96
CA ALA A 64 22.81 1.73 4.29
C ALA A 64 21.51 1.84 3.48
N SER A 65 21.53 1.42 2.21
CA SER A 65 20.33 1.38 1.36
C SER A 65 19.23 0.47 1.92
N LYS A 66 19.59 -0.67 2.54
CA LYS A 66 18.64 -1.58 3.19
C LYS A 66 17.95 -0.92 4.39
N LEU A 67 18.73 -0.29 5.27
CA LEU A 67 18.20 0.42 6.42
C LEU A 67 17.33 1.60 5.99
N PHE A 68 17.72 2.29 4.92
CA PHE A 68 16.94 3.40 4.41
C PHE A 68 15.59 2.95 3.83
N VAL A 69 15.54 1.81 3.10
CA VAL A 69 14.27 1.20 2.66
C VAL A 69 13.37 0.89 3.85
N GLN A 70 13.90 0.30 4.92
CA GLN A 70 13.13 0.00 6.13
C GLN A 70 12.61 1.27 6.82
N LEU A 71 13.45 2.32 6.89
CA LEU A 71 13.05 3.61 7.44
C LEU A 71 11.93 4.25 6.62
N LEU A 72 12.04 4.24 5.29
CA LEU A 72 10.99 4.71 4.39
C LEU A 72 9.70 3.91 4.64
N PHE A 73 9.77 2.59 4.73
CA PHE A 73 8.60 1.78 5.04
C PHE A 73 7.94 2.25 6.34
N HIS A 74 8.69 2.42 7.42
CA HIS A 74 8.14 2.86 8.71
C HIS A 74 7.58 4.28 8.70
N ILE A 75 8.20 5.21 7.98
CA ILE A 75 7.70 6.58 7.82
C ILE A 75 6.35 6.55 7.11
N PHE A 76 6.22 5.77 6.03
CA PHE A 76 5.03 5.79 5.18
C PHE A 76 3.95 4.76 5.57
N SER A 77 4.26 3.74 6.38
CA SER A 77 3.31 2.67 6.74
C SER A 77 2.31 3.05 7.84
N LYS A 78 2.38 4.27 8.38
CA LYS A 78 1.49 4.71 9.46
C LYS A 78 0.47 5.69 8.90
N ASP A 79 -0.82 5.42 9.14
CA ASP A 79 -2.01 6.26 8.83
C ASP A 79 -1.91 7.73 9.30
N LYS A 80 -0.87 8.10 10.06
CA LYS A 80 -0.62 9.48 10.49
C LYS A 80 0.14 10.32 9.46
N VAL A 81 0.64 9.74 8.37
CA VAL A 81 1.34 10.47 7.27
C VAL A 81 0.41 10.85 6.12
N GLU A 82 -0.84 10.35 6.10
CA GLU A 82 -1.89 10.69 5.11
C GLU A 82 -2.12 12.21 4.91
N ARG A 83 -1.59 13.07 5.80
CA ARG A 83 -1.74 14.52 5.72
C ARG A 83 -0.51 15.32 5.26
N ARG A 84 0.67 14.72 5.05
CA ARG A 84 1.92 15.47 5.33
C ARG A 84 2.92 15.68 4.18
N LEU A 85 2.81 14.99 3.04
CA LEU A 85 3.69 15.24 1.87
C LEU A 85 2.98 15.88 0.67
N GLY A 86 1.68 16.15 0.76
CA GLY A 86 0.94 16.91 -0.25
C GLY A 86 1.57 18.28 -0.56
N GLU A 87 2.35 18.84 0.38
CA GLU A 87 3.09 20.09 0.21
C GLU A 87 4.42 19.90 -0.54
N THR A 88 4.94 18.66 -0.65
CA THR A 88 6.20 18.36 -1.35
C THR A 88 6.10 17.13 -2.26
N PRO A 89 5.34 17.19 -3.37
CA PRO A 89 5.22 16.11 -4.37
C PRO A 89 6.58 15.57 -4.87
N ARG A 90 7.59 16.44 -4.90
CA ARG A 90 8.97 16.10 -5.29
C ARG A 90 9.59 15.03 -4.41
N VAL A 91 9.32 15.05 -3.10
CA VAL A 91 9.93 14.13 -2.15
C VAL A 91 9.41 12.71 -2.36
N ALA A 92 8.10 12.55 -2.60
CA ALA A 92 7.53 11.26 -2.96
C ALA A 92 8.11 10.73 -4.28
N GLU A 93 8.22 11.58 -5.30
CA GLU A 93 8.84 11.23 -6.59
C GLU A 93 10.30 10.76 -6.41
N ASP A 94 11.09 11.49 -5.62
CA ASP A 94 12.49 11.15 -5.33
C ASP A 94 12.63 9.83 -4.57
N CYS A 95 11.72 9.56 -3.61
CA CYS A 95 11.67 8.29 -2.90
C CYS A 95 11.37 7.12 -3.85
N ILE A 96 10.35 7.26 -4.70
CA ILE A 96 10.01 6.21 -5.67
C ILE A 96 11.18 5.99 -6.64
N ARG A 97 11.87 7.04 -7.08
CA ARG A 97 13.07 6.91 -7.94
C ARG A 97 14.20 6.16 -7.23
N PHE A 98 14.42 6.46 -5.95
CA PHE A 98 15.39 5.73 -5.13
C PHE A 98 15.02 4.24 -5.04
N LEU A 99 13.75 3.92 -4.74
CA LEU A 99 13.28 2.54 -4.62
C LEU A 99 13.37 1.79 -5.96
N LEU A 100 13.06 2.43 -7.09
CA LEU A 100 13.23 1.84 -8.41
C LEU A 100 14.71 1.52 -8.70
N THR A 101 15.62 2.41 -8.31
CA THR A 101 17.07 2.18 -8.45
C THR A 101 17.54 1.05 -7.53
N ALA A 102 17.06 1.02 -6.30
CA ALA A 102 17.38 -0.03 -5.34
C ALA A 102 16.86 -1.41 -5.78
N PHE A 103 15.66 -1.45 -6.37
CA PHE A 103 15.06 -2.68 -6.91
C PHE A 103 15.82 -3.21 -8.13
N ALA A 104 16.26 -2.32 -9.01
CA ALA A 104 17.03 -2.69 -10.20
C ALA A 104 18.47 -3.12 -9.88
N ALA A 105 18.97 -2.80 -8.69
CA ALA A 105 20.32 -3.13 -8.28
C ALA A 105 20.39 -4.57 -7.74
N ASP A 106 21.20 -5.41 -8.37
CA ASP A 106 21.45 -6.79 -7.92
C ASP A 106 22.43 -6.82 -6.74
N ASN A 107 21.99 -6.26 -5.60
CA ASN A 107 22.85 -5.99 -4.44
C ASN A 107 22.48 -6.85 -3.22
N ALA A 108 21.52 -7.78 -3.33
CA ALA A 108 21.07 -8.58 -2.18
C ALA A 108 22.23 -9.34 -1.52
N ALA A 109 23.12 -9.94 -2.33
CA ALA A 109 24.31 -10.64 -1.85
C ALA A 109 25.31 -9.74 -1.11
N ALA A 110 25.31 -8.43 -1.38
CA ALA A 110 26.15 -7.43 -0.72
C ALA A 110 25.50 -6.82 0.53
N GLY A 111 24.40 -7.39 1.04
CA GLY A 111 23.63 -6.84 2.15
C GLY A 111 22.69 -5.70 1.74
N GLY A 112 22.34 -5.61 0.46
CA GLY A 112 21.32 -4.71 -0.06
C GLY A 112 19.90 -5.05 0.42
N PRO A 113 18.91 -4.20 0.11
CA PRO A 113 17.52 -4.49 0.45
C PRO A 113 17.00 -5.69 -0.34
N GLU A 114 16.17 -6.51 0.30
CA GLU A 114 15.48 -7.61 -0.38
C GLU A 114 14.43 -7.06 -1.36
N PRO A 115 14.26 -7.65 -2.56
CA PRO A 115 13.29 -7.19 -3.55
C PRO A 115 11.87 -7.02 -2.99
N VAL A 116 11.43 -7.95 -2.13
CA VAL A 116 10.13 -7.91 -1.48
C VAL A 116 10.01 -6.69 -0.55
N ASP A 117 11.06 -6.34 0.19
CA ASP A 117 11.06 -5.18 1.09
C ASP A 117 11.01 -3.87 0.29
N VAL A 118 11.73 -3.79 -0.83
CA VAL A 118 11.68 -2.63 -1.73
C VAL A 118 10.29 -2.45 -2.31
N LEU A 119 9.69 -3.52 -2.85
CA LEU A 119 8.33 -3.47 -3.41
C LEU A 119 7.28 -3.17 -2.34
N ARG A 120 7.40 -3.75 -1.14
CA ARG A 120 6.49 -3.45 -0.02
C ARG A 120 6.55 -1.96 0.34
N THR A 121 7.76 -1.41 0.46
CA THR A 121 7.98 0.01 0.74
C THR A 121 7.40 0.88 -0.37
N MET A 122 7.66 0.52 -1.63
CA MET A 122 7.15 1.22 -2.80
C MET A 122 5.62 1.22 -2.83
N GLY A 123 4.98 0.07 -2.57
CA GLY A 123 3.53 -0.05 -2.51
C GLY A 123 2.93 0.86 -1.45
N THR A 124 3.48 0.86 -0.24
CA THR A 124 3.07 1.77 0.83
C THR A 124 3.20 3.24 0.42
N MET A 125 4.30 3.62 -0.23
CA MET A 125 4.52 4.99 -0.67
C MET A 125 3.58 5.42 -1.80
N LEU A 126 3.30 4.53 -2.76
CA LEU A 126 2.40 4.81 -3.87
C LEU A 126 0.95 4.97 -3.41
N PHE A 127 0.57 4.32 -2.31
CA PHE A 127 -0.73 4.55 -1.69
C PHE A 127 -0.82 6.04 -1.32
N GLU A 128 -1.85 6.72 -1.83
CA GLU A 128 -2.08 8.18 -1.73
C GLU A 128 -1.10 9.12 -2.47
N ASN A 129 0.12 8.68 -2.81
CA ASN A 129 1.07 9.50 -3.57
C ASN A 129 1.18 9.12 -5.06
N GLY A 130 0.42 8.12 -5.52
CA GLY A 130 0.44 7.64 -6.91
C GLY A 130 0.22 8.75 -7.93
N ALA A 131 -0.76 9.63 -7.68
CA ALA A 131 -1.05 10.78 -8.53
C ALA A 131 0.08 11.84 -8.60
N ALA A 132 0.90 11.96 -7.55
CA ALA A 132 2.06 12.85 -7.55
C ALA A 132 3.22 12.31 -8.39
N CYS A 133 3.26 10.99 -8.63
CA CYS A 133 4.34 10.29 -9.31
C CYS A 133 4.13 10.16 -10.84
N GLN A 134 3.35 11.06 -11.46
CA GLN A 134 2.98 10.96 -12.90
C GLN A 134 4.18 10.80 -13.84
N LYS A 135 5.28 11.51 -13.58
CA LYS A 135 6.50 11.43 -14.39
C LYS A 135 7.19 10.07 -14.34
N LEU A 136 6.87 9.26 -13.32
CA LEU A 136 7.45 7.95 -13.10
C LEU A 136 6.51 6.82 -13.52
N HIS A 137 5.26 7.10 -13.89
CA HIS A 137 4.25 6.08 -14.22
C HIS A 137 4.74 5.10 -15.30
N SER A 138 5.37 5.60 -16.37
CA SER A 138 5.92 4.74 -17.43
C SER A 138 7.01 3.80 -16.91
N THR A 139 7.92 4.31 -16.08
CA THR A 139 9.00 3.52 -15.49
C THR A 139 8.45 2.50 -14.49
N LEU A 140 7.49 2.90 -13.66
CA LEU A 140 6.79 2.02 -12.72
C LEU A 140 6.11 0.86 -13.47
N LEU A 141 5.38 1.14 -14.55
CA LEU A 141 4.76 0.09 -15.35
C LEU A 141 5.79 -0.84 -15.99
N ALA A 142 6.86 -0.28 -16.57
CA ALA A 142 7.94 -1.08 -17.16
C ALA A 142 8.61 -2.02 -16.15
N THR A 143 8.71 -1.61 -14.88
CA THR A 143 9.24 -2.44 -13.79
C THR A 143 8.22 -3.44 -13.26
N LEU A 144 6.96 -3.04 -13.06
CA LEU A 144 5.96 -3.85 -12.34
C LEU A 144 5.24 -4.86 -13.24
N LEU A 145 4.93 -4.51 -14.49
CA LEU A 145 4.15 -5.39 -15.38
C LEU A 145 4.81 -6.77 -15.58
N PRO A 146 6.13 -6.88 -15.84
CA PRO A 146 6.79 -8.19 -15.97
C PRO A 146 6.65 -9.06 -14.72
N LEU A 147 6.67 -8.44 -13.53
CA LEU A 147 6.53 -9.15 -12.25
C LEU A 147 5.10 -9.64 -12.00
N THR A 148 4.11 -9.02 -12.64
CA THR A 148 2.71 -9.44 -12.50
C THR A 148 2.30 -10.48 -13.53
N SER A 149 3.12 -10.73 -14.56
CA SER A 149 2.78 -11.69 -15.63
C SER A 149 2.70 -13.12 -15.10
N PRO A 150 1.55 -13.81 -15.19
CA PRO A 150 1.42 -15.21 -14.76
C PRO A 150 2.36 -16.17 -15.50
N ALA A 151 2.82 -15.79 -16.69
CA ALA A 151 3.73 -16.59 -17.52
C ALA A 151 5.17 -16.63 -16.99
N VAL A 152 5.55 -15.68 -16.13
CA VAL A 152 6.90 -15.63 -15.55
C VAL A 152 6.90 -16.35 -14.21
N SER A 153 7.72 -17.39 -14.05
CA SER A 153 7.90 -18.04 -12.75
C SER A 153 8.73 -17.15 -11.83
N ILE A 154 8.07 -16.56 -10.82
CA ILE A 154 8.71 -15.77 -9.78
C ILE A 154 8.09 -16.10 -8.42
N ASP A 155 8.78 -15.69 -7.37
CA ASP A 155 8.28 -15.79 -6.00
C ASP A 155 6.90 -15.11 -5.83
N ALA A 156 6.00 -15.80 -5.13
CA ALA A 156 4.61 -15.37 -4.97
C ALA A 156 4.50 -14.07 -4.16
N ASP A 157 5.39 -13.82 -3.19
CA ASP A 157 5.41 -12.57 -2.43
C ASP A 157 5.92 -11.39 -3.27
N ILE A 158 6.91 -11.61 -4.14
CA ILE A 158 7.33 -10.58 -5.13
C ILE A 158 6.16 -10.21 -6.04
N ARG A 159 5.49 -11.21 -6.63
CA ARG A 159 4.30 -10.99 -7.48
C ARG A 159 3.23 -10.22 -6.74
N ARG A 160 2.92 -10.64 -5.51
CA ARG A 160 1.91 -10.03 -4.65
C ARG A 160 2.23 -8.56 -4.36
N MET A 161 3.47 -8.23 -4.02
CA MET A 161 3.86 -6.84 -3.77
C MET A 161 3.85 -5.99 -5.04
N ALA A 162 4.23 -6.55 -6.19
CA ALA A 162 4.14 -5.84 -7.48
C ALA A 162 2.69 -5.52 -7.85
N ILE A 163 1.78 -6.47 -7.65
CA ILE A 163 0.33 -6.27 -7.82
C ILE A 163 -0.19 -5.15 -6.91
N ASN A 164 0.22 -5.15 -5.64
CA ASN A 164 -0.15 -4.07 -4.71
C ASN A 164 0.36 -2.70 -5.20
N CYS A 165 1.59 -2.63 -5.73
CA CYS A 165 2.11 -1.40 -6.31
C CYS A 165 1.29 -0.92 -7.52
N LEU A 166 0.86 -1.83 -8.40
CA LEU A 166 0.02 -1.49 -9.56
C LEU A 166 -1.37 -0.96 -9.16
N GLY A 167 -1.99 -1.54 -8.13
CA GLY A 167 -3.23 -1.00 -7.58
C GLY A 167 -3.02 0.40 -6.99
N ASN A 168 -1.97 0.56 -6.19
CA ASN A 168 -1.70 1.78 -5.45
C ASN A 168 -1.25 2.96 -6.33
N VAL A 169 -0.49 2.74 -7.41
CA VAL A 169 -0.07 3.83 -8.32
C VAL A 169 -1.27 4.53 -8.98
N CYS A 170 -2.40 3.83 -9.09
CA CYS A 170 -3.60 4.36 -9.71
C CYS A 170 -4.49 5.17 -8.73
N VAL A 171 -4.25 5.09 -7.42
CA VAL A 171 -5.03 5.83 -6.42
C VAL A 171 -4.83 7.34 -6.59
N GLY A 172 -5.94 8.09 -6.54
CA GLY A 172 -5.98 9.54 -6.73
C GLY A 172 -5.72 10.02 -8.16
N THR A 173 -5.49 9.11 -9.13
CA THR A 173 -5.25 9.51 -10.53
C THR A 173 -6.54 9.93 -11.24
N GLY A 174 -7.71 9.46 -10.78
CA GLY A 174 -9.00 9.68 -11.44
C GLY A 174 -8.94 9.30 -12.92
N THR A 175 -9.72 9.96 -13.77
CA THR A 175 -9.76 9.64 -15.23
C THR A 175 -8.62 10.27 -16.04
N LYS A 176 -7.61 10.88 -15.39
CA LYS A 176 -6.55 11.65 -16.05
C LYS A 176 -5.49 10.79 -16.74
N SER A 177 -5.33 9.55 -16.30
CA SER A 177 -4.32 8.61 -16.81
C SER A 177 -4.97 7.33 -17.33
N PRO A 178 -5.79 7.39 -18.40
CA PRO A 178 -6.57 6.24 -18.86
C PRO A 178 -5.71 5.07 -19.33
N GLN A 179 -4.53 5.33 -19.93
CA GLN A 179 -3.63 4.27 -20.37
C GLN A 179 -3.02 3.50 -19.19
N LEU A 180 -2.51 4.22 -18.19
CA LEU A 180 -2.01 3.63 -16.93
C LEU A 180 -3.05 2.70 -16.33
N GLN A 181 -4.29 3.17 -16.24
CA GLN A 181 -5.38 2.40 -15.65
C GLN A 181 -5.71 1.16 -16.48
N LYS A 182 -5.76 1.27 -17.81
CA LYS A 182 -6.00 0.11 -18.68
C LYS A 182 -4.91 -0.96 -18.53
N ASP A 183 -3.64 -0.55 -18.53
CA ASP A 183 -2.51 -1.46 -18.40
C ASP A 183 -2.50 -2.14 -17.02
N ALA A 184 -2.72 -1.38 -15.95
CA ALA A 184 -2.85 -1.91 -14.60
C ALA A 184 -4.06 -2.86 -14.48
N PHE A 185 -5.21 -2.48 -15.02
CA PHE A 185 -6.43 -3.30 -14.99
C PHE A 185 -6.25 -4.65 -15.67
N ALA A 186 -5.67 -4.66 -16.88
CA ALA A 186 -5.41 -5.88 -17.63
C ALA A 186 -4.43 -6.79 -16.87
N ALA A 187 -3.36 -6.23 -16.30
CA ALA A 187 -2.41 -6.98 -15.50
C ALA A 187 -3.06 -7.60 -14.25
N LEU A 188 -3.89 -6.83 -13.53
CA LEU A 188 -4.60 -7.31 -12.36
C LEU A 188 -5.60 -8.42 -12.70
N LEU A 189 -6.36 -8.27 -13.80
CA LEU A 189 -7.28 -9.31 -14.28
C LEU A 189 -6.57 -10.63 -14.60
N SER A 190 -5.37 -10.57 -15.22
CA SER A 190 -4.61 -11.78 -15.57
C SER A 190 -4.18 -12.61 -14.36
N ASN A 191 -4.15 -12.02 -13.16
CA ASN A 191 -3.83 -12.70 -11.90
C ASN A 191 -5.08 -13.25 -11.18
N LEU A 192 -6.26 -13.21 -11.80
CA LEU A 192 -7.49 -13.78 -11.24
C LEU A 192 -7.69 -15.27 -11.56
N ASP A 193 -6.82 -15.84 -12.37
CA ASP A 193 -6.79 -17.26 -12.65
C ASP A 193 -5.80 -17.99 -11.75
N GLY A 194 -6.20 -19.13 -11.20
CA GLY A 194 -5.36 -19.96 -10.35
C GLY A 194 -6.18 -20.87 -9.43
N ASP A 195 -5.48 -21.84 -8.83
CA ASP A 195 -6.05 -22.72 -7.81
C ASP A 195 -6.06 -22.01 -6.45
N ILE A 196 -7.25 -21.73 -5.94
CA ILE A 196 -7.46 -20.98 -4.69
C ILE A 196 -7.08 -21.82 -3.46
N SER A 197 -6.96 -23.14 -3.62
CA SER A 197 -6.47 -24.01 -2.55
C SER A 197 -4.98 -23.83 -2.28
N ASP A 198 -4.21 -23.29 -3.24
CA ASP A 198 -2.83 -22.89 -3.04
C ASP A 198 -2.76 -21.55 -2.28
N GLU A 199 -2.07 -21.55 -1.13
CA GLU A 199 -1.98 -20.37 -0.26
C GLU A 199 -1.28 -19.18 -0.94
N GLY A 200 -0.26 -19.44 -1.76
CA GLY A 200 0.47 -18.40 -2.49
C GLY A 200 -0.41 -17.75 -3.56
N VAL A 201 -1.10 -18.57 -4.35
CA VAL A 201 -2.07 -18.13 -5.37
C VAL A 201 -3.22 -17.36 -4.71
N SER A 202 -3.77 -17.85 -3.60
CA SER A 202 -4.86 -17.19 -2.88
C SER A 202 -4.46 -15.78 -2.38
N LYS A 203 -3.22 -15.60 -1.91
CA LYS A 203 -2.70 -14.28 -1.50
C LYS A 203 -2.50 -13.33 -2.69
N VAL A 204 -2.02 -13.85 -3.83
CA VAL A 204 -1.88 -13.12 -5.09
C VAL A 204 -3.25 -12.65 -5.59
N LEU A 205 -4.22 -13.56 -5.62
CA LEU A 205 -5.60 -13.32 -6.02
C LEU A 205 -6.27 -12.27 -5.15
N SER A 206 -6.13 -12.37 -3.82
CA SER A 206 -6.65 -11.38 -2.87
C SER A 206 -6.08 -9.98 -3.12
N SER A 207 -4.78 -9.90 -3.45
CA SER A 207 -4.11 -8.64 -3.77
C SER A 207 -4.57 -8.08 -5.11
N ALA A 208 -4.79 -8.94 -6.11
CA ALA A 208 -5.32 -8.55 -7.41
C ALA A 208 -6.75 -7.99 -7.28
N PHE A 209 -7.63 -8.65 -6.54
CA PHE A 209 -8.97 -8.12 -6.24
C PHE A 209 -8.92 -6.78 -5.51
N ARG A 210 -8.03 -6.62 -4.52
CA ARG A 210 -7.85 -5.35 -3.83
C ARG A 210 -7.39 -4.24 -4.79
N GLY A 211 -6.44 -4.54 -5.67
CA GLY A 211 -5.99 -3.61 -6.71
C GLY A 211 -7.12 -3.21 -7.67
N LEU A 212 -7.92 -4.18 -8.13
CA LEU A 212 -9.08 -3.93 -8.99
C LEU A 212 -10.12 -3.05 -8.30
N GLN A 213 -10.40 -3.31 -7.02
CA GLN A 213 -11.31 -2.49 -6.22
C GLN A 213 -10.83 -1.03 -6.15
N LEU A 214 -9.54 -0.80 -5.87
CA LEU A 214 -8.95 0.54 -5.88
C LEU A 214 -9.11 1.21 -7.24
N LEU A 215 -8.81 0.51 -8.32
CA LEU A 215 -8.88 1.04 -9.67
C LEU A 215 -10.31 1.40 -10.10
N ILE A 216 -11.28 0.52 -9.80
CA ILE A 216 -12.69 0.73 -10.15
C ILE A 216 -13.27 1.91 -9.37
N ASN A 217 -12.83 2.12 -8.13
CA ASN A 217 -13.22 3.29 -7.35
C ASN A 217 -12.74 4.61 -8.00
N GLU A 218 -11.55 4.60 -8.61
CA GLU A 218 -10.99 5.75 -9.33
C GLU A 218 -11.63 5.98 -10.70
N ASN A 219 -11.94 4.88 -11.42
CA ASN A 219 -12.54 4.94 -12.75
C ASN A 219 -13.53 3.79 -12.98
N LYS A 220 -14.81 4.08 -12.72
CA LYS A 220 -15.92 3.12 -12.83
C LYS A 220 -16.14 2.61 -14.26
N SER A 221 -15.69 3.32 -15.29
CA SER A 221 -15.89 2.87 -16.68
C SER A 221 -15.14 1.57 -16.98
N LEU A 222 -14.04 1.30 -16.26
CA LEU A 222 -13.25 0.07 -16.43
C LEU A 222 -14.04 -1.18 -16.00
N ALA A 223 -14.96 -1.04 -15.04
CA ALA A 223 -15.81 -2.14 -14.60
C ALA A 223 -16.86 -2.51 -15.65
N VAL A 224 -17.40 -1.53 -16.38
CA VAL A 224 -18.55 -1.73 -17.30
C VAL A 224 -18.27 -2.84 -18.32
N ASP A 225 -17.08 -2.82 -18.92
CA ASP A 225 -16.70 -3.78 -19.96
C ASP A 225 -16.25 -5.14 -19.38
N SER A 226 -16.09 -5.24 -18.06
CA SER A 226 -15.48 -6.40 -17.39
C SER A 226 -16.32 -7.01 -16.27
N VAL A 227 -17.55 -6.52 -16.06
CA VAL A 227 -18.46 -7.03 -15.02
C VAL A 227 -18.64 -8.54 -15.15
N ALA A 228 -18.93 -9.04 -16.35
CA ALA A 228 -19.18 -10.47 -16.57
C ALA A 228 -17.96 -11.33 -16.20
N VAL A 229 -16.76 -10.87 -16.55
CA VAL A 229 -15.50 -11.54 -16.21
C VAL A 229 -15.30 -11.55 -14.69
N LEU A 230 -15.41 -10.39 -14.04
CA LEU A 230 -15.23 -10.26 -12.59
C LEU A 230 -16.23 -11.12 -11.81
N VAL A 231 -17.50 -11.13 -12.22
CA VAL A 231 -18.54 -11.97 -11.59
C VAL A 231 -18.19 -13.45 -11.73
N ASN A 232 -17.70 -13.90 -12.89
CA ASN A 232 -17.30 -15.29 -13.09
C ASN A 232 -16.15 -15.69 -12.15
N HIS A 233 -15.11 -14.85 -12.01
CA HIS A 233 -14.03 -15.12 -11.06
C HIS A 233 -14.54 -15.15 -9.61
N LEU A 234 -15.37 -14.18 -9.20
CA LEU A 234 -15.93 -14.15 -7.85
C LEU A 234 -16.78 -15.38 -7.54
N GLN A 235 -17.62 -15.82 -8.49
CA GLN A 235 -18.39 -17.06 -8.36
C GLN A 235 -17.49 -18.27 -8.20
N ARG A 236 -16.44 -18.38 -9.03
CA ARG A 236 -15.45 -19.45 -8.91
C ARG A 236 -14.84 -19.46 -7.51
N CYS A 237 -14.40 -18.31 -7.01
CA CYS A 237 -13.81 -18.17 -5.68
C CYS A 237 -14.76 -18.57 -4.56
N ALA A 238 -16.01 -18.11 -4.61
CA ALA A 238 -17.02 -18.40 -3.59
C ALA A 238 -17.43 -19.88 -3.56
N LEU A 239 -17.49 -20.52 -4.73
CA LEU A 239 -17.92 -21.91 -4.88
C LEU A 239 -16.79 -22.94 -4.66
N THR A 240 -15.52 -22.55 -4.85
CA THR A 240 -14.36 -23.39 -4.53
C THR A 240 -14.05 -23.47 -3.03
N HIS A 241 -14.91 -22.95 -2.15
CA HIS A 241 -14.74 -23.16 -0.73
C HIS A 241 -14.66 -24.67 -0.46
N PRO A 242 -13.53 -25.20 0.03
CA PRO A 242 -13.49 -26.57 0.45
C PRO A 242 -14.47 -26.66 1.60
N ASP A 243 -15.42 -27.55 1.46
CA ASP A 243 -16.30 -28.05 2.49
C ASP A 243 -15.59 -28.02 3.86
N SER A 244 -15.92 -27.01 4.67
CA SER A 244 -15.60 -27.01 6.11
C SER A 244 -16.39 -28.09 6.86
N SER A 245 -17.00 -29.05 6.14
CA SER A 245 -17.81 -30.15 6.65
C SER A 245 -17.00 -31.40 7.02
N ALA A 246 -15.66 -31.41 6.86
CA ALA A 246 -14.81 -32.57 7.16
C ALA A 246 -14.03 -32.51 8.51
N LYS A 247 -14.50 -31.74 9.50
CA LYS A 247 -14.09 -31.91 10.92
C LYS A 247 -15.29 -31.97 11.86
N ARG A 248 -16.23 -32.89 11.61
CA ARG A 248 -16.99 -33.48 12.73
C ARG A 248 -16.09 -34.52 13.39
N GLY A 249 -15.30 -34.07 14.37
CA GLY A 249 -14.73 -35.00 15.34
C GLY A 249 -15.85 -35.74 16.07
N PRO A 250 -15.65 -37.00 16.49
CA PRO A 250 -16.65 -37.73 17.25
C PRO A 250 -16.94 -36.97 18.54
N ALA A 251 -18.23 -36.86 18.88
CA ALA A 251 -18.70 -36.24 20.11
C ALA A 251 -18.04 -36.93 21.32
N SER A 252 -17.19 -36.19 22.03
CA SER A 252 -16.83 -36.53 23.41
C SER A 252 -17.88 -35.98 24.36
N PRO A 253 -18.28 -36.74 25.40
CA PRO A 253 -19.38 -36.37 26.27
C PRO A 253 -19.00 -35.21 27.20
N ALA A 254 -20.02 -34.45 27.55
CA ALA A 254 -20.00 -33.25 28.36
C ALA A 254 -19.15 -33.38 29.64
N ARG A 255 -18.29 -32.38 29.88
CA ARG A 255 -17.81 -32.06 31.23
C ARG A 255 -18.26 -30.66 31.60
N ASP A 256 -19.17 -30.66 32.57
CA ASP A 256 -19.67 -29.51 33.32
C ASP A 256 -18.53 -28.56 33.71
N THR A 257 -18.56 -27.34 33.18
CA THR A 257 -17.95 -26.18 33.82
C THR A 257 -18.92 -25.00 33.72
N ARG A 258 -19.29 -24.51 34.90
CA ARG A 258 -20.28 -23.47 35.15
C ARG A 258 -20.00 -22.18 34.36
N PRO A 259 -21.03 -21.43 33.93
CA PRO A 259 -20.85 -20.13 33.32
C PRO A 259 -20.58 -19.05 34.38
N SER A 260 -19.51 -18.28 34.19
CA SER A 260 -19.27 -17.02 34.89
C SER A 260 -19.86 -15.86 34.07
N PRO A 261 -20.53 -14.88 34.68
CA PRO A 261 -21.31 -13.89 33.96
C PRO A 261 -20.40 -12.80 33.39
N ARG A 262 -20.33 -12.68 32.07
CA ARG A 262 -19.81 -11.47 31.41
C ARG A 262 -20.91 -10.80 30.59
N LYS A 263 -21.03 -9.52 30.88
CA LYS A 263 -22.01 -8.54 30.41
C LYS A 263 -22.26 -8.63 28.91
N GLY A 264 -23.54 -8.71 28.55
CA GLY A 264 -24.01 -8.59 27.19
C GLY A 264 -23.76 -7.18 26.64
N THR A 265 -23.33 -7.13 25.40
CA THR A 265 -23.69 -6.07 24.48
C THR A 265 -24.61 -6.71 23.45
N LEU A 266 -25.92 -6.49 23.65
CA LEU A 266 -26.94 -6.74 22.66
C LEU A 266 -26.62 -5.85 21.45
N PHE A 267 -26.39 -6.47 20.29
CA PHE A 267 -26.70 -5.82 19.02
C PHE A 267 -28.21 -5.93 18.83
N THR A 268 -28.93 -4.86 19.13
CA THR A 268 -30.30 -4.67 18.64
C THR A 268 -30.20 -4.21 17.19
N SER A 269 -30.64 -5.08 16.29
CA SER A 269 -30.93 -4.76 14.90
C SER A 269 -32.16 -3.87 14.88
N ASP A 270 -32.00 -2.62 14.45
CA ASP A 270 -33.10 -1.69 14.22
C ASP A 270 -33.22 -1.46 12.70
N SER A 271 -34.16 -2.17 12.10
CA SER A 271 -34.56 -2.00 10.70
C SER A 271 -35.82 -1.13 10.66
N GLU A 272 -35.65 0.19 10.72
CA GLU A 272 -36.67 1.12 10.28
C GLU A 272 -36.41 1.51 8.82
N LEU A 273 -37.09 0.80 7.91
CA LEU A 273 -37.30 1.24 6.54
C LEU A 273 -38.17 2.50 6.57
N SER A 274 -37.55 3.66 6.34
CA SER A 274 -38.26 4.91 6.15
C SER A 274 -38.91 4.93 4.76
N GLU A 275 -40.23 4.77 4.74
CA GLU A 275 -41.09 5.05 3.59
C GLU A 275 -41.03 6.55 3.26
N GLY A 276 -40.58 6.87 2.05
CA GLY A 276 -40.57 8.24 1.53
C GLY A 276 -41.96 8.70 1.11
N GLU A 277 -42.58 9.58 1.90
CA GLU A 277 -43.69 10.42 1.43
C GLU A 277 -43.18 11.58 0.57
N LEU A 278 -43.52 11.54 -0.71
CA LEU A 278 -43.45 12.64 -1.67
C LEU A 278 -44.40 13.77 -1.26
N LYS A 279 -43.85 14.92 -0.80
CA LYS A 279 -44.59 16.19 -0.73
C LYS A 279 -43.78 17.36 -1.30
N GLY A 280 -44.15 17.76 -2.51
CA GLY A 280 -44.32 19.17 -2.86
C GLY A 280 -43.09 20.00 -3.23
N SER A 281 -42.41 19.69 -4.34
CA SER A 281 -41.55 20.68 -5.01
C SER A 281 -42.41 21.74 -5.71
N LYS A 282 -42.54 22.92 -5.09
CA LYS A 282 -43.00 24.14 -5.76
C LYS A 282 -42.02 24.52 -6.86
N PHE A 283 -42.43 24.31 -8.10
CA PHE A 283 -41.83 24.92 -9.28
C PHE A 283 -41.92 26.45 -9.15
N ARG A 284 -40.78 27.14 -9.03
CA ARG A 284 -40.69 28.58 -9.32
C ARG A 284 -40.28 28.74 -10.78
N TYR A 285 -41.22 29.22 -11.57
CA TYR A 285 -40.98 29.76 -12.90
C TYR A 285 -40.09 31.00 -12.77
N ILE A 286 -38.91 30.97 -13.38
CA ILE A 286 -38.11 32.18 -13.64
C ILE A 286 -38.51 32.64 -15.04
N SER A 287 -39.12 33.82 -15.13
CA SER A 287 -39.43 34.45 -16.42
C SER A 287 -38.14 35.00 -17.05
N PRO A 288 -37.96 34.87 -18.38
CA PRO A 288 -36.87 35.53 -19.08
C PRO A 288 -37.25 37.00 -19.32
N SER A 289 -36.48 37.91 -18.73
CA SER A 289 -36.51 39.33 -19.07
C SER A 289 -35.94 39.54 -20.47
N GLY A 290 -36.78 40.06 -21.36
CA GLY A 290 -36.36 40.63 -22.64
C GLY A 290 -36.16 42.13 -22.54
N ARG A 291 -35.16 42.58 -23.32
CA ARG A 291 -34.67 43.95 -23.59
C ARG A 291 -33.66 44.53 -22.60
#